data_AF-A0A1Y3PEF2-F1
#
_entry.id   AF-A0A1Y3PEF2-F1
#
_cell.length_a   1.000
_cell.length_b   1.000
_cell.length_c   1.000
_cell.angle_alpha   90.00
_cell.angle_beta   90.00
_cell.angle_gamma   90.00
#
_symmetry.space_group_name_H-M   'P 1'
#
loop_
_entity.id
_entity.type
_entity.pdbx_description
1 polymer ?
#
loop_
_entity_poly.entity_id
_entity_poly.type
_entity_poly.pdbx_seq_one_letter_code
_entity_poly.pdbx_strand_id
1 'polypeptide(L)' 'MINRPAHYVAGGIETIEFIKAKLTPEQFEGYLAGNVLKYLSRYRHKNGLEDLRKAGWYLTRLIAEMGGDTKWTD' A
#
# COMPACT_ATOMS: atom_id res chain seq x y z
N MET A 1 -15.20 0.45 8.55
CA MET A 1 -15.40 -0.04 7.18
C MET A 1 -14.77 0.99 6.24
N ILE A 2 -13.61 0.71 5.64
CA ILE A 2 -12.98 1.64 4.69
C ILE A 2 -13.76 1.53 3.39
N ASN A 3 -14.54 2.58 3.12
CA ASN A 3 -15.40 2.72 1.97
C ASN A 3 -14.52 2.74 0.70
N ARG A 4 -14.51 1.64 -0.08
CA ARG A 4 -13.79 1.58 -1.36
C ARG A 4 -14.57 2.44 -2.36
N PRO A 5 -14.03 3.57 -2.86
CA PRO A 5 -14.68 4.30 -3.94
C PRO A 5 -14.77 3.38 -5.16
N ALA A 6 -15.94 3.34 -5.82
CA ALA A 6 -16.24 2.47 -6.97
C ALA A 6 -15.36 2.72 -8.22
N HIS A 7 -14.37 3.60 -8.12
CA HIS A 7 -13.58 4.13 -9.23
C HIS A 7 -12.27 3.37 -9.50
N TYR A 8 -12.04 2.23 -8.84
CA TYR A 8 -10.86 1.38 -9.08
C TYR A 8 -11.20 -0.03 -9.59
N VAL A 9 -12.49 -0.32 -9.82
CA VAL A 9 -12.98 -1.65 -10.21
C VAL A 9 -13.74 -1.57 -11.55
N ALA A 10 -13.13 -0.93 -12.54
CA ALA A 10 -13.56 -1.09 -13.93
C ALA A 10 -12.60 -2.08 -14.61
N GLY A 11 -12.95 -3.37 -14.62
CA GLY A 11 -12.26 -4.38 -15.46
C GLY A 11 -11.43 -5.46 -14.76
N GLY A 12 -11.45 -5.56 -13.42
CA GLY A 12 -10.94 -6.75 -12.72
C GLY A 12 -9.43 -6.79 -12.42
N ILE A 13 -8.69 -5.71 -12.65
CA ILE A 13 -7.30 -5.56 -12.21
C ILE A 13 -7.24 -4.45 -11.16
N GLU A 14 -6.84 -4.79 -9.93
CA GLU A 14 -6.55 -3.80 -8.89
C GLU A 14 -5.41 -2.89 -9.37
N THR A 15 -5.55 -1.56 -9.24
CA THR A 15 -4.60 -0.58 -9.81
C THR A 15 -3.14 -0.83 -9.42
N ILE A 16 -2.91 -1.38 -8.22
CA ILE A 16 -1.58 -1.71 -7.75
C ILE A 16 -0.92 -2.83 -8.57
N GLU A 17 -1.69 -3.81 -9.07
CA GLU A 17 -1.19 -4.89 -9.91
C GLU A 17 -0.80 -4.36 -11.30
N PHE A 18 -1.57 -3.41 -11.83
CA PHE A 18 -1.19 -2.72 -13.06
C PHE A 18 0.10 -1.92 -12.88
N ILE A 19 0.25 -1.20 -11.76
CA ILE A 19 1.49 -0.47 -11.44
C ILE A 19 2.66 -1.44 -11.32
N LYS A 20 2.50 -2.55 -10.59
CA LYS A 20 3.53 -3.60 -10.43
C LYS A 20 3.99 -4.13 -11.79
N ALA A 21 3.05 -4.42 -12.69
CA ALA A 21 3.36 -4.91 -14.04
C ALA A 21 4.10 -3.90 -14.93
N LYS A 22 4.19 -2.62 -14.54
CA LYS A 22 4.85 -1.56 -15.31
C LYS A 22 6.17 -1.08 -14.70
N LEU A 23 6.52 -1.54 -13.51
CA LEU A 23 7.72 -1.13 -12.79
C LEU A 23 8.71 -2.29 -12.70
N THR A 24 10.01 -1.99 -12.59
CA THR A 24 10.98 -3.00 -12.14
C THR A 24 10.69 -3.37 -10.68
N PRO A 25 11.21 -4.52 -10.19
CA PRO A 25 11.08 -4.89 -8.78
C PRO A 25 11.52 -3.76 -7.84
N GLU A 26 12.68 -3.15 -8.10
CA GLU A 26 13.24 -2.07 -7.27
C GLU A 26 12.36 -0.81 -7.32
N GLN A 27 11.80 -0.49 -8.48
CA GLN A 27 10.88 0.64 -8.61
C GLN A 27 9.56 0.39 -7.86
N PHE A 28 9.06 -0.85 -7.87
CA PHE A 28 7.84 -1.20 -7.15
C PHE A 28 8.07 -1.20 -5.63
N GLU A 29 9.20 -1.74 -5.16
CA GLU A 29 9.62 -1.63 -3.76
C GLU A 29 9.71 -0.16 -3.31
N GLY A 30 10.36 0.69 -4.13
CA GLY A 30 10.44 2.14 -3.89
C GLY A 30 9.07 2.82 -3.86
N TYR A 31 8.14 2.41 -4.74
CA TYR A 31 6.76 2.88 -4.72
C TYR A 31 6.04 2.51 -3.41
N LEU A 32 6.18 1.27 -2.94
CA LEU A 32 5.57 0.81 -1.69
C LEU A 32 6.16 1.57 -0.49
N ALA A 33 7.48 1.63 -0.37
CA ALA A 33 8.18 2.34 0.71
C ALA A 33 7.84 3.84 0.72
N GLY A 34 7.81 4.49 -0.45
CA GLY A 34 7.42 5.89 -0.57
C GLY A 34 5.97 6.15 -0.13
N ASN A 35 5.05 5.21 -0.40
CA ASN A 35 3.68 5.31 0.11
C ASN A 35 3.60 5.14 1.62
N VAL A 36 4.36 4.22 2.23
CA VAL A 36 4.46 4.10 3.68
C VAL A 36 4.90 5.44 4.28
N LEU A 37 5.99 6.03 3.78
CA LEU A 37 6.51 7.31 4.24
C LEU A 37 5.48 8.44 4.08
N LYS A 38 4.81 8.51 2.92
CA LYS A 38 3.77 9.51 2.63
C LYS A 38 2.63 9.45 3.65
N TYR A 39 2.16 8.26 4.02
CA TYR A 39 1.04 8.16 4.95
C TYR A 39 1.47 8.37 6.41
N LEU A 40 2.68 7.95 6.78
CA LEU A 40 3.28 8.25 8.08
C LEU A 40 3.58 9.75 8.26
N SER A 41 3.90 10.49 7.20
CA SER A 41 4.07 11.94 7.31
C SER A 41 2.73 12.65 7.48
N ARG A 42 1.67 12.14 6.87
CA ARG A 42 0.34 12.78 6.82
C ARG A 42 -0.56 12.56 8.03
N TYR A 43 -0.43 11.45 8.76
CA TYR A 43 -1.49 11.03 9.70
C TYR A 43 -1.82 12.10 10.76
N ARG A 44 -0.82 12.82 11.30
CA ARG A 44 -1.06 13.82 12.35
C ARG A 44 -1.84 15.05 11.89
N HIS A 45 -1.82 15.35 10.59
CA HIS A 45 -2.31 16.62 10.06
C HIS A 45 -3.36 16.49 8.95
N LYS A 46 -3.71 15.26 8.54
CA LYS A 46 -4.69 15.03 7.46
C LYS A 46 -5.76 14.01 7.83
N ASN A 47 -5.50 12.70 7.71
CA ASN A 47 -6.54 11.68 7.86
C ASN A 47 -6.39 10.76 9.09
N GLY A 48 -5.48 11.07 10.03
CA GLY A 48 -5.33 10.30 11.27
C GLY A 48 -5.16 8.80 11.05
N LEU A 49 -6.02 8.03 11.73
CA LEU A 49 -6.01 6.57 11.70
C LEU A 49 -6.19 5.98 10.30
N GLU A 50 -6.87 6.66 9.37
CA GLU A 50 -7.02 6.16 8.01
C GLU A 50 -5.68 6.12 7.27
N ASP A 51 -4.85 7.16 7.41
CA ASP A 51 -3.51 7.18 6.81
C ASP A 51 -2.61 6.13 7.50
N LEU A 52 -2.72 5.92 8.81
CA LEU A 52 -2.00 4.82 9.49
C LEU A 52 -2.38 3.44 8.94
N ARG A 53 -3.67 3.18 8.69
CA ARG A 53 -4.12 1.92 8.07
C ARG A 53 -3.60 1.76 6.64
N LYS A 54 -3.54 2.85 5.86
CA LYS A 54 -2.93 2.84 4.53
C LYS A 54 -1.43 2.55 4.60
N ALA A 55 -0.71 3.19 5.53
CA ALA A 55 0.70 2.90 5.76
C ALA A 55 0.93 1.41 6.05
N GLY A 56 0.13 0.82 6.96
CA GLY A 56 0.16 -0.61 7.25
C GLY A 56 -0.09 -1.48 6.02
N TRP A 57 -1.10 -1.15 5.21
CA TRP A 57 -1.41 -1.89 3.98
C TRP A 57 -0.27 -1.90 2.96
N TYR A 58 0.43 -0.78 2.79
CA TYR A 58 1.61 -0.69 1.91
C TYR A 58 2.81 -1.42 2.51
N LEU A 59 3.01 -1.33 3.83
CA LEU A 59 4.09 -2.03 4.53
C LEU A 59 3.93 -3.54 4.44
N THR A 60 2.73 -4.08 4.67
CA THR A 60 2.43 -5.51 4.53
C THR A 60 2.76 -6.02 3.13
N ARG A 61 2.46 -5.25 2.08
CA ARG A 61 2.82 -5.61 0.72
C ARG A 61 4.31 -5.60 0.50
N LEU A 62 5.01 -4.57 0.98
CA LEU A 62 6.46 -4.50 0.85
C LEU A 62 7.12 -5.73 1.50
N ILE A 63 6.66 -6.12 2.69
CA ILE A 63 7.13 -7.34 3.36
C ILE A 63 6.89 -8.58 2.49
N ALA A 64 5.70 -8.71 1.90
CA ALA A 64 5.37 -9.83 1.02
C ALA A 64 6.26 -9.87 -0.23
N GLU A 65 6.54 -8.72 -0.87
CA GLU A 65 7.46 -8.63 -2.03
C GLU A 65 8.88 -9.02 -1.64
N MET A 66 9.31 -8.69 -0.42
CA MET A 66 10.61 -9.09 0.13
C MET A 66 10.66 -10.55 0.62
N GLY A 67 9.57 -11.32 0.47
CA GLY A 67 9.48 -12.73 0.87
C GLY A 67 9.25 -12.96 2.37
N GLY A 68 8.89 -11.91 3.13
CA GLY A 68 8.58 -12.01 4.55
C GLY A 68 7.15 -12.50 4.81
N ASP A 69 6.91 -13.16 5.95
CA ASP A 69 5.57 -13.50 6.39
C ASP A 69 4.81 -12.22 6.78
N THR A 70 3.55 -12.15 6.35
CA THR A 70 2.65 -11.01 6.58
C THR A 70 1.80 -11.19 7.84
N LYS A 71 1.84 -12.39 8.44
CA LYS A 71 1.23 -12.67 9.73
C LYS A 71 2.24 -12.38 10.84
N TRP A 72 2.11 -11.19 11.41
CA TRP A 72 2.74 -10.90 12.69
C TRP A 72 2.08 -11.77 13.75
N THR A 73 2.85 -12.63 14.40
CA THR A 73 2.40 -13.33 15.60
C THR A 73 2.72 -12.43 16.80
N ASP A 74 1.75 -12.33 17.71
CA ASP A 74 1.91 -11.66 19.01
C ASP A 74 2.95 -12.38 19.89
#